data_AF-A0A529MAB9-F1
#
_entry.id   AF-A0A529MAB9-F1
#
_cell.length_a   1.000
_cell.length_b   1.000
_cell.length_c   1.000
_cell.angle_alpha   90.00
_cell.angle_beta   90.00
_cell.angle_gamma   90.00
#
_symmetry.space_group_name_H-M   'P 1'
#
loop_
_entity.id
_entity.type
_entity.pdbx_description
1 polymer ?
#
loop_
_entity_poly.entity_id
_entity_poly.type
_entity_poly.pdbx_seq_one_letter_code
_entity_poly.pdbx_strand_id
1 'polypeptide(L)'
;MTEVTKHALRVYSSISALKGKNGDVLDAVIPFFDPILRIMDGKIFDPKLIVSGVHKMYHWRMTREIVEQFIPRLLALKLLERHGTGSKTMYVVTY
;
A
#
# COMPACT_ATOMS: atom_id res chain seq x y z
N MET A 1 -12.71 -8.44 19.85
CA MET A 1 -12.20 -7.05 19.90
C MET A 1 -10.74 -7.10 19.48
N THR A 2 -10.38 -6.47 18.37
CA THR A 2 -9.00 -6.46 17.86
C THR A 2 -8.20 -5.42 18.61
N GLU A 3 -7.35 -5.88 19.53
CA GLU A 3 -6.44 -5.05 20.33
C GLU A 3 -5.50 -4.27 19.41
N VAL A 4 -5.76 -2.97 19.24
CA VAL A 4 -4.88 -2.06 18.51
C VAL A 4 -3.60 -1.90 19.34
N THR A 5 -2.51 -2.50 18.85
CA THR A 5 -1.23 -2.48 19.57
C THR A 5 -0.64 -1.07 19.65
N LYS A 6 0.10 -0.77 20.73
CA LYS A 6 0.76 0.54 20.95
C LYS A 6 1.64 0.98 19.77
N HIS A 7 2.20 0.02 19.02
CA HIS A 7 2.96 0.28 17.81
C HIS A 7 2.06 0.78 16.67
N ALA A 8 0.91 0.14 16.45
CA ALA A 8 -0.08 0.62 15.50
C ALA A 8 -0.51 2.04 15.87
N LEU A 9 -0.81 2.31 17.15
CA LEU A 9 -1.18 3.65 17.63
C LEU A 9 -0.09 4.70 17.34
N ARG A 10 1.20 4.35 17.49
CA ARG A 10 2.33 5.26 17.22
C ARG A 10 2.49 5.53 15.72
N VAL A 11 2.33 4.51 14.88
CA VAL A 11 2.32 4.67 13.42
C VAL A 11 1.13 5.52 13.00
N TYR A 12 -0.07 5.24 13.51
CA TYR A 12 -1.26 6.06 13.28
C TYR A 12 -1.09 7.50 13.76
N SER A 13 -0.47 7.74 14.93
CA SER A 13 -0.25 9.09 15.43
C SER A 13 0.77 9.87 14.60
N SER A 14 1.83 9.21 14.11
CA SER A 14 2.82 9.85 13.25
C SER A 14 2.24 10.20 11.88
N ILE A 15 1.41 9.33 11.29
CA ILE A 15 0.75 9.61 10.01
C ILE A 15 -0.39 10.62 10.19
N SER A 16 -1.09 10.59 11.33
CA SER A 16 -2.08 11.61 11.71
C SER A 16 -1.45 12.97 12.03
N ALA A 17 -0.17 13.02 12.41
CA ALA A 17 0.59 14.28 12.58
C ALA A 17 1.11 14.84 11.23
N LEU A 18 1.34 13.98 10.23
CA LEU A 18 1.63 14.36 8.84
C LEU A 18 0.39 14.89 8.09
N LYS A 19 -0.79 14.85 8.73
CA LYS A 19 -2.09 15.26 8.20
C LYS A 19 -2.17 16.80 8.05
N GLY A 20 -2.19 17.28 6.81
CA GLY A 20 -2.81 18.57 6.48
C GLY A 20 -4.35 18.49 6.55
N LYS A 21 -5.05 19.64 6.53
CA LYS A 21 -6.48 19.78 6.89
C LYS A 21 -7.49 18.81 6.25
N ASN A 22 -7.22 18.17 5.10
CA ASN A 22 -8.24 17.39 4.34
C ASN A 22 -7.73 16.08 3.69
N GLY A 23 -6.54 15.57 4.00
CA GLY A 23 -5.98 14.37 3.33
C GLY A 23 -6.23 13.07 4.10
N ASP A 24 -6.55 11.98 3.40
CA ASP A 24 -6.58 10.64 3.98
C ASP A 24 -5.15 10.18 4.33
N VAL A 25 -4.99 9.63 5.53
CA VAL A 25 -3.73 9.10 6.08
C VAL A 25 -3.09 8.08 5.13
N LEU A 26 -3.93 7.27 4.46
CA LEU A 26 -3.45 6.26 3.53
C LEU A 26 -2.89 6.89 2.25
N ASP A 27 -3.43 8.01 1.79
CA ASP A 27 -2.92 8.67 0.58
C ASP A 27 -1.52 9.26 0.80
N ALA A 28 -1.23 9.72 2.02
CA ALA A 28 0.11 10.19 2.42
C ALA A 28 1.16 9.07 2.42
N VAL A 29 0.75 7.80 2.52
CA VAL A 29 1.66 6.64 2.50
C VAL A 29 1.96 6.16 1.07
N ILE A 30 1.10 6.47 0.10
CA ILE A 30 1.24 5.99 -1.28
C ILE A 30 2.59 6.37 -1.93
N PRO A 31 3.13 7.60 -1.78
CA PRO A 31 4.43 7.96 -2.34
C PRO A 31 5.60 7.07 -1.88
N PHE A 32 5.46 6.38 -0.74
CA PHE A 32 6.50 5.45 -0.28
C PHE A 32 6.49 4.12 -1.04
N PHE A 33 5.35 3.75 -1.63
CA PHE A 33 5.25 2.59 -2.51
C PHE A 33 5.77 2.86 -3.91
N ASP A 34 5.82 4.12 -4.32
CA ASP A 34 6.27 4.59 -5.63
C ASP A 34 7.57 3.92 -6.15
N PRO A 35 8.70 3.92 -5.41
CA PRO A 35 9.92 3.29 -5.90
C PRO A 35 9.80 1.76 -6.03
N ILE A 36 8.94 1.13 -5.25
CA ILE A 36 8.72 -0.32 -5.29
C ILE A 36 7.82 -0.67 -6.48
N LEU A 37 6.75 0.09 -6.69
CA LEU A 37 5.82 -0.06 -7.80
C LEU A 37 6.55 0.16 -9.13
N ARG A 38 7.43 1.16 -9.23
CA ARG A 38 8.24 1.40 -10.42
C ARG A 38 9.16 0.24 -10.80
N ILE A 39 9.70 -0.50 -9.84
CA ILE A 39 10.49 -1.72 -10.08
C ILE A 39 9.59 -2.90 -10.50
N MET A 40 8.33 -2.86 -10.07
CA MET A 40 7.31 -3.84 -10.36
C MET A 40 6.48 -3.52 -11.61
N ASP A 41 6.80 -2.44 -12.33
CA ASP A 41 6.08 -2.06 -13.54
C ASP A 41 6.01 -3.23 -14.55
N GLY A 42 4.81 -3.44 -15.10
CA GLY A 42 4.48 -4.56 -15.97
C GLY A 42 4.39 -5.94 -15.28
N LYS A 43 4.60 -6.03 -13.96
CA LYS A 43 4.49 -7.28 -13.19
C LYS A 43 3.16 -7.37 -12.44
N ILE A 44 2.82 -8.60 -12.07
CA ILE A 44 1.67 -8.86 -11.20
C ILE A 44 1.93 -8.26 -9.83
N PHE A 45 0.99 -7.45 -9.35
CA PHE A 45 0.99 -6.90 -8.01
C PHE A 45 0.80 -8.04 -7.00
N ASP A 46 1.84 -8.30 -6.20
CA ASP A 46 1.80 -9.20 -5.07
C ASP A 46 1.98 -8.40 -3.77
N PRO A 47 0.96 -8.33 -2.89
CA PRO A 47 1.06 -7.69 -1.59
C PRO A 47 2.27 -8.14 -0.76
N LYS A 48 2.70 -9.40 -0.87
CA LYS A 48 3.88 -9.91 -0.13
C LYS A 48 5.19 -9.27 -0.61
N LEU A 49 5.30 -9.00 -1.91
CA LEU A 49 6.47 -8.34 -2.48
C LEU A 49 6.54 -6.89 -2.02
N ILE A 50 5.40 -6.20 -1.97
CA ILE A 50 5.32 -4.83 -1.45
C ILE A 50 5.70 -4.80 0.03
N VAL A 51 5.13 -5.67 0.87
CA VAL A 51 5.53 -5.78 2.29
C VAL A 51 7.04 -5.96 2.42
N SER A 52 7.61 -6.85 1.61
CA SER A 52 9.05 -7.14 1.63
C SER A 52 9.89 -5.92 1.19
N GLY A 53 9.44 -5.22 0.14
CA GLY A 53 10.08 -4.01 -0.36
C GLY A 53 10.06 -2.87 0.65
N VAL A 54 8.91 -2.62 1.26
CA VAL A 54 8.72 -1.61 2.29
C VAL A 54 9.55 -1.90 3.53
N HIS A 55 9.59 -3.17 3.96
CA HIS A 55 10.44 -3.59 5.08
C HIS A 55 11.93 -3.42 4.76
N LYS A 56 12.35 -3.71 3.52
CA LYS A 56 13.76 -3.58 3.12
C LYS A 56 14.19 -2.12 2.97
N MET A 57 13.34 -1.26 2.43
CA MET A 57 13.66 0.15 2.15
C MET A 57 13.52 1.05 3.37
N TYR A 58 12.48 0.83 4.18
CA TYR A 58 12.11 1.74 5.26
C TYR A 58 12.11 1.07 6.64
N HIS A 59 12.40 -0.24 6.73
CA HIS A 59 12.31 -1.03 7.98
C HIS A 59 10.91 -1.02 8.61
N TRP A 60 9.88 -0.76 7.81
CA TRP A 60 8.49 -0.75 8.27
C TRP A 60 7.91 -2.16 8.30
N ARG A 61 7.28 -2.50 9.42
CA ARG A 61 6.55 -3.76 9.59
C ARG A 61 5.11 -3.60 9.11
N MET A 62 4.90 -3.69 7.81
CA MET A 62 3.55 -3.78 7.23
C MET A 62 3.10 -5.23 7.17
N THR A 63 1.79 -5.45 7.34
CA THR A 63 1.18 -6.74 7.11
C THR A 63 0.55 -6.79 5.72
N ARG A 64 0.29 -7.99 5.24
CA ARG A 64 -0.34 -8.21 3.93
C ARG A 64 -1.70 -7.53 3.85
N GLU A 65 -2.49 -7.64 4.91
CA GLU A 65 -3.86 -7.12 4.98
C GLU A 65 -3.85 -5.59 4.87
N ILE A 66 -2.85 -4.93 5.47
CA ILE A 66 -2.67 -3.48 5.35
C ILE A 66 -2.38 -3.11 3.89
N VAL A 67 -1.47 -3.82 3.21
CA VAL A 67 -1.16 -3.56 1.79
C VAL A 67 -2.37 -3.80 0.88
N GLU A 68 -3.18 -4.83 1.16
CA GLU A 68 -4.41 -5.10 0.40
C GLU A 68 -5.43 -3.96 0.49
N GLN A 69 -5.47 -3.21 1.61
CA GLN A 69 -6.33 -2.03 1.72
C GLN A 69 -5.92 -0.88 0.79
N PHE A 70 -4.69 -0.87 0.28
CA PHE A 70 -4.24 0.14 -0.69
C PHE A 70 -4.63 -0.17 -2.13
N ILE A 71 -5.00 -1.42 -2.45
CA ILE A 71 -5.42 -1.81 -3.82
C ILE A 71 -6.48 -0.86 -4.41
N PRO A 72 -7.62 -0.56 -3.74
CA PRO A 72 -8.62 0.35 -4.31
C PRO A 72 -8.08 1.78 -4.55
N ARG A 73 -7.14 2.24 -3.72
CA ARG A 73 -6.52 3.57 -3.86
C ARG A 73 -5.53 3.61 -5.02
N LEU A 74 -4.72 2.57 -5.16
CA LEU A 74 -3.76 2.44 -6.26
C LEU A 74 -4.46 2.29 -7.60
N LEU A 75 -5.62 1.60 -7.65
CA LEU A 75 -6.50 1.58 -8.82
C LEU A 75 -7.07 2.97 -9.14
N ALA A 76 -7.54 3.71 -8.13
CA ALA A 76 -8.06 5.07 -8.32
C ALA A 76 -6.99 6.03 -8.86
N LEU A 77 -5.74 5.82 -8.46
CA LEU A 77 -4.57 6.59 -8.94
C LEU A 77 -4.01 6.09 -10.28
N LYS A 78 -4.62 5.08 -10.90
CA LYS A 78 -4.15 4.44 -12.15
C LYS A 78 -2.73 3.85 -12.08
N LEU A 79 -2.27 3.51 -10.87
CA LEU A 79 -0.98 2.84 -10.63
C LEU A 79 -1.10 1.31 -10.75
N LEU A 80 -2.33 0.80 -10.75
CA LEU A 80 -2.66 -0.60 -11.00
C LEU A 80 -3.69 -0.68 -12.12
N GLU A 81 -3.54 -1.66 -12.99
CA GLU A 81 -4.57 -2.09 -13.91
C GLU A 81 -5.14 -3.43 -13.48
N ARG A 82 -6.47 -3.53 -13.51
CA ARG A 82 -7.16 -4.79 -13.28
C ARG A 82 -7.16 -5.60 -14.58
N HIS A 83 -6.32 -6.63 -14.62
CA HIS A 83 -6.29 -7.60 -15.73
C HIS A 83 -7.01 -8.87 -15.28
N GLY A 84 -8.20 -9.11 -15.85
CA GLY A 84 -8.93 -10.36 -15.65
C GLY A 84 -10.44 -10.24 -15.83
N THR A 85 -10.96 -10.98 -16.81
CA THR A 85 -12.38 -11.24 -17.05
C THR A 85 -12.68 -12.69 -16.62
N GLY A 86 -12.98 -12.90 -15.33
CA GLY A 86 -13.31 -14.23 -14.78
C GLY A 86 -12.79 -14.50 -13.36
N SER A 87 -12.91 -15.76 -12.90
CA SER A 87 -12.71 -16.26 -11.51
C SER A 87 -11.35 -15.97 -10.84
N LYS A 88 -10.41 -15.31 -11.54
CA LYS A 88 -9.13 -14.89 -10.98
C LYS A 88 -8.81 -13.47 -11.44
N THR A 89 -9.19 -12.49 -10.62
CA THR A 89 -8.80 -11.09 -10.84
C THR A 89 -7.30 -10.95 -10.53
N MET A 90 -6.51 -10.55 -11.52
CA MET A 90 -5.11 -10.20 -11.33
C MET A 90 -4.96 -8.68 -11.40
N TYR A 91 -4.05 -8.14 -10.59
CA TYR A 91 -3.69 -6.73 -10.63
C TYR A 91 -2.29 -6.66 -11.22
N VAL A 92 -2.11 -5.84 -12.25
CA VAL A 92 -0.82 -5.57 -12.87
C VAL A 92 -0.42 -4.16 -12.48
N VAL A 93 0.84 -3.97 -12.12
CA VAL A 93 1.38 -2.64 -11.84
C VAL A 93 1.61 -1.93 -13.16
N THR A 94 1.09 -0.70 -13.24
CA THR A 94 1.20 0.16 -14.42
C THR A 94 1.72 1.50 -13.94
N TYR A 95 2.97 1.81 -14.28
CA TYR A 95 3.66 3.01 -13.80
C TYR A 95 4.16 3.90 -14.94
#